data_AF-A0A378WYC4-F1
#
_entry.id   AF-A0A378WYC4-F1
#
_cell.length_a   1.000
_cell.length_b   1.000
_cell.length_c   1.000
_cell.angle_alpha   90.00
_cell.angle_beta   90.00
_cell.angle_gamma   90.00
#
_symmetry.space_group_name_H-M   'P 1'
#
loop_
_entity.id
_entity.type
_entity.pdbx_description
1 polymer ?
#
loop_
_entity_poly.entity_id
_entity_poly.type
_entity_poly.pdbx_seq_one_letter_code
_entity_poly.pdbx_strand_id
1 'polypeptide(L)' 'MSVPTTLAARAILSGLADGREEIFPDPMSASIAAGWDDGVVKSLERANAASVQAVAVAS' A
#
# COMPACT_ATOMS: atom_id res chain seq x y z
N MET A 1 0.20 -15.18 17.13
CA MET A 1 1.65 -15.44 17.00
C MET A 1 2.27 -14.16 16.46
N SER A 2 3.23 -13.55 17.18
CA SER A 2 3.87 -12.30 16.71
C SER A 2 4.86 -12.61 15.59
N VAL A 3 4.91 -11.78 14.55
CA VAL A 3 5.92 -11.91 13.48
C VAL A 3 7.26 -11.42 14.00
N PRO A 4 8.35 -12.18 13.84
CA PRO A 4 9.70 -11.69 14.13
C PRO A 4 9.97 -10.39 13.38
N THR A 5 10.41 -9.35 14.09
CA THR A 5 10.69 -8.02 13.52
C THR A 5 11.68 -8.06 12.35
N THR A 6 12.61 -9.02 12.35
CA THR A 6 13.55 -9.27 11.26
C THR A 6 12.89 -9.74 9.96
N LEU A 7 11.80 -10.51 10.03
CA LEU A 7 11.04 -10.93 8.85
C LEU A 7 10.28 -9.75 8.25
N ALA A 8 9.63 -8.95 9.09
CA ALA A 8 8.93 -7.75 8.66
C ALA A 8 9.91 -6.75 8.01
N ALA A 9 11.06 -6.49 8.65
CA ALA A 9 12.09 -5.61 8.10
C ALA A 9 12.59 -6.07 6.72
N ARG A 10 12.82 -7.37 6.53
CA ARG A 10 13.20 -7.92 5.22
C ARG A 10 12.11 -7.71 4.16
N ALA A 11 10.85 -7.92 4.50
CA ALA A 11 9.74 -7.74 3.57
C ALA A 11 9.58 -6.28 3.14
N ILE A 12 9.80 -5.33 4.06
CA ILE A 12 9.84 -3.89 3.77
C ILE A 12 11.00 -3.57 2.81
N LEU A 13 12.22 -4.01 3.12
CA LEU A 13 13.39 -3.72 2.28
C LEU A 13 13.25 -4.31 0.87
N SER A 14 12.74 -5.54 0.75
CA SER A 14 12.46 -6.15 -0.54
C SER A 14 11.41 -5.36 -1.31
N GLY A 15 10.29 -5.00 -0.67
CA GLY A 15 9.24 -4.24 -1.33
C GLY A 15 9.68 -2.87 -1.80
N LEU A 16 10.53 -2.20 -1.02
CA LEU A 16 11.13 -0.92 -1.41
C LEU A 16 12.08 -1.09 -2.60
N ALA A 17 12.94 -2.12 -2.59
CA ALA A 17 13.84 -2.42 -3.70
C ALA A 17 13.09 -2.74 -5.00
N ASP A 18 11.92 -3.38 -4.89
CA ASP A 18 11.04 -3.70 -6.00
C ASP A 18 10.18 -2.50 -6.47
N GLY A 19 10.30 -1.34 -5.80
CA GLY A 19 9.52 -0.14 -6.11
C GLY A 19 8.03 -0.27 -5.83
N ARG A 20 7.63 -1.19 -4.93
CA ARG A 20 6.23 -1.37 -4.56
C ARG A 20 5.75 -0.15 -3.77
N GLU A 21 4.63 0.41 -4.20
CA GLU A 21 3.95 1.50 -3.48
C GLU A 21 3.42 1.03 -2.12
N GLU A 22 2.94 -0.22 -2.06
CA GLU A 22 2.30 -0.81 -0.90
C GLU A 22 3.05 -2.05 -0.44
N ILE A 23 3.37 -2.11 0.86
CA ILE A 23 4.14 -3.20 1.45
C ILE A 23 3.41 -3.73 2.68
N PHE A 24 2.99 -5.00 2.61
CA PHE A 24 2.39 -5.74 3.71
C PHE A 24 3.44 -6.72 4.29
N PRO A 25 4.14 -6.36 5.37
CA PRO A 25 5.34 -7.08 5.80
C PRO A 25 5.06 -8.27 6.71
N ASP A 26 3.84 -8.40 7.20
CA ASP A 26 3.41 -9.48 8.08
C ASP A 26 2.46 -10.46 7.35
N PRO A 27 2.54 -11.79 7.61
CA PRO A 27 1.67 -12.74 6.94
C PRO A 27 0.18 -12.63 7.31
N MET A 28 -0.18 -12.02 8.45
CA MET A 28 -1.58 -11.88 8.83
C MET A 28 -2.31 -10.89 7.92
N SER A 29 -1.59 -9.92 7.34
CA SER A 29 -2.10 -8.98 6.35
C SER A 29 -2.32 -9.58 4.94
N ALA A 30 -2.04 -10.87 4.71
CA ALA A 30 -2.15 -11.48 3.38
C ALA A 30 -3.57 -11.38 2.77
N SER A 31 -4.62 -11.50 3.58
CA SER A 31 -6.00 -11.36 3.12
C SER A 31 -6.34 -9.93 2.69
N ILE A 32 -5.72 -8.93 3.32
CA ILE A 32 -5.86 -7.52 2.93
C ILE A 32 -5.08 -7.27 1.64
N ALA A 33 -3.83 -7.73 1.57
CA ALA A 33 -2.97 -7.55 0.40
C ALA A 33 -3.60 -8.10 -0.89
N ALA A 34 -4.26 -9.26 -0.81
CA ALA A 34 -4.89 -9.91 -1.96
C ALA A 34 -6.00 -9.08 -2.62
N GLY A 35 -6.68 -8.21 -1.87
CA GLY A 35 -7.78 -7.39 -2.36
C GLY A 35 -7.54 -5.88 -2.27
N TRP A 36 -6.31 -5.45 -1.98
CA TRP A 36 -6.02 -4.04 -1.70
C TRP A 36 -6.26 -3.15 -2.91
N ASP A 37 -5.72 -3.51 -4.07
CA ASP A 37 -5.74 -2.65 -5.26
C ASP A 37 -7.17 -2.46 -5.85
N ASP A 38 -7.98 -3.51 -5.76
CA ASP A 38 -9.39 -3.53 -6.19
C ASP A 38 -10.36 -3.13 -5.05
N GLY A 39 -9.84 -2.81 -3.87
CA GLY A 39 -10.64 -2.48 -2.70
C GLY A 39 -11.35 -1.13 -2.83
N VAL A 40 -12.54 -1.03 -2.23
CA VAL A 40 -13.34 0.22 -2.21
C VAL A 40 -12.54 1.40 -1.64
N VAL A 41 -11.71 1.15 -0.63
CA VAL A 41 -10.87 2.19 -0.02
C VAL A 41 -9.81 2.71 -0.99
N LYS A 42 -9.10 1.81 -1.69
CA LYS A 42 -8.07 2.23 -2.66
C LYS A 42 -8.68 2.91 -3.88
N SER A 43 -9.88 2.49 -4.30
CA SER A 43 -10.67 3.20 -5.31
C SER A 43 -11.01 4.64 -4.88
N LEU A 44 -11.47 4.83 -3.65
CA LEU A 44 -11.76 6.16 -3.09
C LEU A 44 -10.49 7.02 -2.98
N GLU A 45 -9.37 6.44 -2.52
CA GLU A 45 -8.08 7.13 -2.46
C GLU A 45 -7.67 7.68 -3.83
N ARG A 46 -7.73 6.85 -4.89
CA ARG A 46 -7.39 7.28 -6.26
C ARG A 46 -8.30 8.40 -6.77
N ALA A 47 -9.60 8.33 -6.49
CA ALA A 47 -10.55 9.38 -6.86
C ALA A 47 -10.23 10.72 -6.17
N ASN A 48 -9.87 10.67 -4.88
CA ASN A 48 -9.45 11.85 -4.13
C ASN A 48 -8.13 12.43 -4.65
N ALA A 49 -7.14 11.58 -4.93
CA ALA A 49 -5.85 12.01 -5.49
C ALA A 49 -6.03 12.72 -6.85
N ALA A 50 -6.87 12.18 -7.74
CA ALA A 50 -7.21 12.82 -9.01
C ALA A 50 -7.88 14.19 -8.80
N SER A 51 -8.77 14.30 -7.81
CA SER A 51 -9.44 15.56 -7.49
C SER A 51 -8.47 16.62 -6.96
N VAL A 52 -7.53 16.23 -6.09
CA VAL A 52 -6.48 17.13 -5.56
C VAL A 52 -5.55 17.60 -6.68
N GLN A 53 -5.14 16.70 -7.58
CA GLN A 53 -4.31 17.06 -8.73
C GLN A 53 -5.02 18.06 -9.66
N ALA A 54 -6.32 17.86 -9.92
CA ALA A 54 -7.10 18.77 -10.75
C ALA A 54 -7.18 20.19 -10.14
N VAL A 55 -7.36 20.30 -8.82
CA VAL A 55 -7.35 21.60 -8.12
C VAL A 55 -5.98 22.27 -8.20
N ALA A 56 -4.90 21.50 -8.03
CA ALA A 56 -3.53 22.02 -8.08
C ALA A 56 -3.16 22.59 -9.46
N VAL A 57 -3.60 21.95 -10.55
CA VAL A 57 -3.34 22.41 -11.93
C VAL A 57 -4.13 23.69 -12.27
N ALA A 58 -5.27 23.92 -11.62
CA ALA A 58 -6.13 25.07 -11.85
C ALA A 58 -5.72 26.34 -11.08
N SER A 59 -4.70 26.26 -10.21
CA SER A 59 -4.21 27.35 -9.35
C SER A 59 -2.89 27.92 -9.89
#